data_AF-B0DX80-F1
#
_entry.id   AF-B0DX80-F1
#
_cell.length_a   1.000
_cell.length_b   1.000
_cell.length_c   1.000
_cell.angle_alpha   90.00
_cell.angle_beta   90.00
_cell.angle_gamma   90.00
#
_symmetry.space_group_name_H-M   'P 1'
#
loop_
_entity.id
_entity.type
_entity.pdbx_description
1 polymer ?
#
loop_
_entity_poly.entity_id
_entity_poly.type
_entity_poly.pdbx_seq_one_letter_code
_entity_poly.pdbx_strand_id
1 'polypeptide(L)'
;MPTGDGAHKFENITGQASLDGQGGTEPPSQTISASEHRNIYYRLYTKGGPLESNNPIFSNDRSISRISSKSVRPPRTATSLKRYICKIEGVEGPEKSALYLSQSEKKPVDDSARLALRGDSGPGSSEVDPVVLVVDKGAAKKRPRAASHAGSNELPTWKIERCYGALYYRFYDDDGEAVSKTSFDESDSSLGHVDIFIIPPPHTVASLKECLIHVEGVLGHDIQLLENEDGEVTLNDGNVIALLTDNCPGSKEGQPIVFTYSRKGSDKTTAPETRPSFSKCLTAKHDWDGASYDAAWHSVVAGEILQTDGVAMNKKFSSSGVLERKLLFTTSFEISLGYVQKFHRLILLITGEKPES
;
A
#
# COMPACT_ATOMS: atom_id res chain seq x y z
N MET A 1 -65.40 8.26 45.81
CA MET A 1 -65.25 9.72 46.02
C MET A 1 -64.80 9.95 47.45
N PRO A 2 -63.89 10.89 47.74
CA PRO A 2 -62.53 11.04 47.25
C PRO A 2 -61.52 11.12 48.42
N THR A 3 -60.21 10.98 48.16
CA THR A 3 -59.23 11.64 49.02
C THR A 3 -58.00 12.01 48.20
N GLY A 4 -57.77 13.31 48.10
CA GLY A 4 -56.56 13.92 47.57
C GLY A 4 -55.72 14.55 48.67
N ASP A 5 -54.46 14.80 48.31
CA ASP A 5 -53.50 15.83 48.73
C ASP A 5 -53.32 16.23 50.21
N GLY A 6 -52.04 16.38 50.57
CA GLY A 6 -51.63 17.22 51.69
C GLY A 6 -50.20 16.99 52.14
N ALA A 7 -49.25 17.69 51.51
CA ALA A 7 -47.88 17.84 52.00
C ALA A 7 -47.80 18.80 53.20
N HIS A 8 -46.85 18.59 54.12
CA HIS A 8 -46.34 19.66 54.98
C HIS A 8 -44.84 19.53 55.27
N LYS A 9 -44.17 20.67 55.09
CA LYS A 9 -42.76 21.01 55.28
C LYS A 9 -42.54 21.51 56.70
N PHE A 10 -41.37 21.22 57.30
CA PHE A 10 -40.81 22.01 58.40
C PHE A 10 -39.29 22.17 58.24
N GLU A 11 -38.84 23.40 58.49
CA GLU A 11 -37.48 23.97 58.41
C GLU A 11 -36.82 23.94 59.82
N ASN A 12 -35.53 23.54 59.92
CA ASN A 12 -34.34 24.39 60.21
C ASN A 12 -34.01 24.46 61.75
N ILE A 13 -32.77 24.23 62.25
CA ILE A 13 -31.68 25.24 62.48
C ILE A 13 -30.49 24.58 63.26
N THR A 14 -29.24 24.85 62.79
CA THR A 14 -27.93 25.13 63.47
C THR A 14 -27.21 24.20 64.49
N GLY A 15 -25.88 24.03 64.26
CA GLY A 15 -24.82 23.83 65.30
C GLY A 15 -23.65 22.92 64.83
N GLN A 16 -22.56 23.46 64.26
CA GLN A 16 -21.27 23.86 64.88
C GLN A 16 -20.22 22.71 65.01
N ALA A 17 -18.98 23.03 64.61
CA ALA A 17 -17.88 22.13 64.26
C ALA A 17 -17.13 21.46 65.44
N SER A 18 -16.47 20.32 65.18
CA SER A 18 -15.28 19.86 65.92
C SER A 18 -14.38 19.02 65.01
N LEU A 19 -13.10 19.40 64.98
CA LEU A 19 -11.98 18.66 64.39
C LEU A 19 -11.68 17.44 65.25
N ASP A 20 -11.37 16.30 64.63
CA ASP A 20 -10.35 15.37 65.10
C ASP A 20 -9.85 14.53 63.91
N GLY A 21 -8.55 14.63 63.64
CA GLY A 21 -7.86 13.85 62.64
C GLY A 21 -7.50 12.47 63.17
N GLN A 22 -7.72 11.44 62.38
CA GLN A 22 -7.10 10.14 62.61
C GLN A 22 -6.81 9.46 61.27
N GLY A 23 -5.54 9.14 61.06
CA GLY A 23 -4.99 8.63 59.83
C GLY A 23 -5.62 7.32 59.38
N GLY A 24 -6.12 7.31 58.15
CA GLY A 24 -6.30 6.11 57.36
C GLY A 24 -5.21 6.10 56.29
N THR A 25 -4.43 5.03 56.26
CA THR A 25 -3.55 4.67 55.15
C THR A 25 -4.36 4.76 53.86
N GLU A 26 -4.14 5.81 53.06
CA GLU A 26 -4.61 5.82 51.67
C GLU A 26 -3.98 4.60 50.98
N PRO A 27 -4.75 3.69 50.37
CA PRO A 27 -4.17 2.90 49.29
C PRO A 27 -3.62 3.91 48.28
N PRO A 28 -2.48 3.66 47.60
CA PRO A 28 -2.00 4.59 46.60
C PRO A 28 -3.15 4.83 45.63
N SER A 29 -3.68 6.06 45.69
CA SER A 29 -4.62 6.60 44.75
C SER A 29 -3.87 6.58 43.43
N GLN A 30 -3.93 5.43 42.75
CA GLN A 30 -3.76 5.37 41.31
C GLN A 30 -4.74 6.40 40.83
N THR A 31 -4.17 7.56 40.49
CA THR A 31 -4.86 8.62 39.81
C THR A 31 -5.28 7.95 38.52
N ILE A 32 -6.51 7.42 38.48
CA ILE A 32 -7.20 7.06 37.26
C ILE A 32 -7.45 8.41 36.59
N SER A 33 -6.39 9.00 36.03
CA SER A 33 -6.55 9.85 34.87
C SER A 33 -6.98 8.88 33.79
N ALA A 34 -8.27 8.53 33.78
CA ALA A 34 -8.89 7.91 32.63
C ALA A 34 -8.61 8.89 31.49
N SER A 35 -7.58 8.61 30.69
CA SER A 35 -7.28 9.44 29.55
C SER A 35 -8.48 9.27 28.65
N GLU A 36 -9.36 10.27 28.68
CA GLU A 36 -10.64 10.31 27.95
C GLU A 36 -10.44 10.09 26.43
N HIS A 37 -9.19 10.19 25.99
CA HIS A 37 -8.72 9.99 24.64
C HIS A 37 -7.60 8.96 24.64
N ARG A 38 -7.75 7.93 23.80
CA ARG A 38 -6.74 6.89 23.59
C ARG A 38 -6.09 7.03 22.21
N ASN A 39 -5.01 6.31 22.01
CA ASN A 39 -4.46 6.08 20.68
C ASN A 39 -5.36 5.10 19.92
N ILE A 40 -5.52 5.35 18.62
CA ILE A 40 -6.14 4.44 17.66
C ILE A 40 -5.05 4.07 16.67
N TYR A 41 -4.64 2.81 16.69
CA TYR A 41 -3.76 2.24 15.70
C TYR A 41 -4.53 1.96 14.43
N TYR A 42 -3.94 2.29 13.30
CA TYR A 42 -4.51 2.02 11.99
C TYR A 42 -3.44 1.56 11.00
N ARG A 43 -3.85 0.70 10.06
CA ARG A 43 -3.02 0.20 8.98
C ARG A 43 -3.65 0.54 7.64
N LEU A 44 -2.83 0.97 6.69
CA LEU A 44 -3.28 1.31 5.34
C LEU A 44 -3.00 0.16 4.38
N TYR A 45 -3.95 -0.08 3.48
CA TYR A 45 -3.81 -1.05 2.40
C TYR A 45 -4.28 -0.47 1.07
N THR A 46 -3.74 -1.03 0.01
CA THR A 46 -4.42 -1.11 -1.28
C THR A 46 -4.85 -2.56 -1.51
N LYS A 47 -5.54 -2.83 -2.62
CA LYS A 47 -5.85 -4.22 -3.01
C LYS A 47 -4.62 -5.11 -3.18
N GLY A 48 -3.46 -4.53 -3.52
CA GLY A 48 -2.22 -5.28 -3.73
C GLY A 48 -1.33 -5.40 -2.48
N GLY A 49 -1.83 -5.04 -1.30
CA GLY A 49 -1.09 -5.14 -0.05
C GLY A 49 -0.90 -3.80 0.68
N PRO A 50 0.01 -3.76 1.68
CA PRO A 50 0.14 -2.64 2.59
C PRO A 50 0.55 -1.36 1.86
N LEU A 51 -0.03 -0.24 2.29
CA LEU A 51 0.33 1.09 1.80
C LEU A 51 1.15 1.80 2.88
N GLU A 52 2.30 2.35 2.51
CA GLU A 52 3.13 3.15 3.42
C GLU A 52 2.34 4.33 3.99
N SER A 53 2.35 4.50 5.31
CA SER A 53 1.83 5.68 6.00
C SER A 53 2.82 6.84 5.90
N ASN A 54 2.31 8.08 5.96
CA ASN A 54 3.09 9.30 5.98
C ASN A 54 3.60 9.57 7.40
N ASN A 55 3.00 8.88 8.38
CA ASN A 55 3.28 8.99 9.79
C ASN A 55 3.56 7.60 10.38
N PRO A 56 4.49 6.80 9.81
CA PRO A 56 4.72 5.44 10.26
C PRO A 56 5.27 5.44 11.69
N ILE A 57 4.87 4.44 12.48
CA ILE A 57 5.34 4.29 13.86
C ILE A 57 6.48 3.27 14.00
N PHE A 58 6.70 2.42 13.00
CA PHE A 58 7.77 1.44 12.98
C PHE A 58 8.59 1.51 11.70
N SER A 59 9.87 1.13 11.80
CA SER A 59 10.83 1.14 10.68
C SER A 59 10.65 -0.06 9.75
N ASN A 60 10.39 -1.24 10.29
CA ASN A 60 10.16 -2.49 9.56
C ASN A 60 8.72 -2.65 9.06
N ASP A 61 7.76 -1.93 9.65
CA ASP A 61 6.38 -1.89 9.18
C ASP A 61 5.92 -0.44 9.06
N ARG A 62 6.10 0.09 7.86
CA ARG A 62 5.76 1.48 7.56
C ARG A 62 4.30 1.67 7.17
N SER A 63 3.49 0.60 7.17
CA SER A 63 2.06 0.68 6.82
C SER A 63 1.16 0.99 8.00
N ILE A 64 1.66 0.78 9.22
CA ILE A 64 0.94 1.09 10.46
C ILE A 64 1.29 2.48 10.98
N SER A 65 0.28 3.13 11.56
CA SER A 65 0.39 4.41 12.23
C SER A 65 -0.61 4.51 13.37
N ARG A 66 -0.63 5.64 14.07
CA ARG A 66 -1.57 5.91 15.16
C ARG A 66 -2.06 7.34 15.16
N ILE A 67 -3.30 7.54 15.58
CA ILE A 67 -3.90 8.86 15.83
C ILE A 67 -4.45 8.93 17.24
N SER A 68 -4.62 10.12 17.79
CA SER A 68 -5.39 10.30 19.02
C SER A 68 -6.90 10.34 18.71
N SER A 69 -7.71 9.63 19.51
CA SER A 69 -9.17 9.60 19.32
C SER A 69 -9.86 10.95 19.48
N LYS A 70 -9.19 11.93 20.11
CA LYS A 70 -9.65 13.34 20.17
C LYS A 70 -9.68 14.03 18.81
N SER A 71 -8.90 13.54 17.86
CA SER A 71 -8.77 14.13 16.52
C SER A 71 -9.94 13.76 15.61
N VAL A 72 -10.69 12.71 15.97
CA VAL A 72 -11.86 12.25 15.23
C VAL A 72 -13.07 13.10 15.64
N ARG A 73 -13.64 13.81 14.67
CA ARG A 73 -14.77 14.72 14.89
C ARG A 73 -16.02 13.96 15.38
N PRO A 74 -16.75 14.47 16.39
CA PRO A 74 -18.11 14.00 16.69
C PRO A 74 -19.01 14.06 15.45
N PRO A 75 -19.88 13.06 15.19
CA PRO A 75 -20.34 12.00 16.11
C PRO A 75 -19.44 10.74 16.22
N ARG A 76 -18.18 10.79 15.75
CA ARG A 76 -17.22 9.68 15.79
C ARG A 76 -17.73 8.42 15.08
N THR A 77 -18.17 8.61 13.85
CA THR A 77 -18.58 7.52 12.95
C THR A 77 -17.40 7.00 12.12
N ALA A 78 -17.58 5.86 11.47
CA ALA A 78 -16.65 5.33 10.48
C ALA A 78 -16.25 6.39 9.44
N THR A 79 -17.22 7.11 8.87
CA THR A 79 -16.95 8.22 7.94
C THR A 79 -16.02 9.28 8.53
N SER A 80 -16.25 9.68 9.78
CA SER A 80 -15.43 10.72 10.43
C SER A 80 -13.99 10.25 10.65
N LEU A 81 -13.79 8.95 10.95
CA LEU A 81 -12.48 8.35 11.08
C LEU A 81 -11.78 8.23 9.71
N LYS A 82 -12.47 7.70 8.69
CA LYS A 82 -11.94 7.63 7.30
C LYS A 82 -11.48 8.99 6.81
N ARG A 83 -12.32 10.03 6.95
CA ARG A 83 -11.99 11.40 6.55
C ARG A 83 -10.76 11.94 7.26
N TYR A 84 -10.60 11.67 8.55
CA TYR A 84 -9.44 12.15 9.29
C TYR A 84 -8.16 11.42 8.86
N ILE A 85 -8.21 10.08 8.77
CA ILE A 85 -7.05 9.28 8.31
C ILE A 85 -6.66 9.70 6.89
N CYS A 86 -7.60 9.76 5.95
CA CYS A 86 -7.31 10.19 4.58
C CYS A 86 -6.70 11.61 4.52
N LYS A 87 -7.16 12.54 5.38
CA LYS A 87 -6.59 13.89 5.45
C LYS A 87 -5.12 13.87 5.86
N ILE A 88 -4.76 13.17 6.94
CA ILE A 88 -3.38 13.13 7.44
C ILE A 88 -2.46 12.29 6.55
N GLU A 89 -3.03 11.33 5.82
CA GLU A 89 -2.33 10.50 4.85
C GLU A 89 -2.28 11.11 3.45
N GLY A 90 -2.94 12.25 3.21
CA GLY A 90 -3.00 12.88 1.88
C GLY A 90 -3.69 11.99 0.82
N VAL A 91 -4.61 11.14 1.23
CA VAL A 91 -5.38 10.25 0.34
C VAL A 91 -6.67 10.96 -0.09
N GLU A 92 -6.89 11.07 -1.41
CA GLU A 92 -8.13 11.64 -1.95
C GLU A 92 -9.29 10.64 -1.90
N GLY A 93 -10.52 11.15 -1.80
CA GLY A 93 -11.73 10.34 -1.98
C GLY A 93 -11.99 9.31 -0.87
N PRO A 94 -12.16 9.73 0.40
CA PRO A 94 -12.47 8.83 1.52
C PRO A 94 -13.75 8.01 1.30
N GLU A 95 -14.67 8.50 0.47
CA GLU A 95 -15.92 7.83 0.09
C GLU A 95 -15.66 6.48 -0.63
N LYS A 96 -14.51 6.32 -1.30
CA LYS A 96 -14.12 5.08 -2.01
C LYS A 96 -13.30 4.12 -1.15
N SER A 97 -12.99 4.50 0.09
CA SER A 97 -12.21 3.67 1.01
C SER A 97 -13.12 2.79 1.88
N ALA A 98 -12.65 1.58 2.15
CA ALA A 98 -13.29 0.61 3.02
C ALA A 98 -12.57 0.59 4.37
N LEU A 99 -13.34 0.71 5.46
CA LEU A 99 -12.81 0.68 6.83
C LEU A 99 -13.21 -0.64 7.47
N TYR A 100 -12.28 -1.31 8.12
CA TYR A 100 -12.50 -2.52 8.91
C TYR A 100 -12.01 -2.23 10.32
N LEU A 101 -12.78 -2.59 11.35
CA LEU A 101 -12.46 -2.25 12.74
C LEU A 101 -11.38 -3.14 13.36
N SER A 102 -11.10 -4.28 12.71
CA SER A 102 -10.06 -5.24 13.03
C SER A 102 -9.47 -5.82 11.74
N GLN A 103 -8.22 -6.28 11.81
CA GLN A 103 -7.56 -7.00 10.71
C GLN A 103 -8.31 -8.29 10.34
N SER A 104 -9.04 -8.89 11.29
CA SER A 104 -9.78 -10.15 11.10
C SER A 104 -11.18 -9.98 10.50
N GLU A 105 -11.66 -8.75 10.33
CA GLU A 105 -13.03 -8.50 9.86
C GLU A 105 -13.21 -8.84 8.38
N LYS A 106 -14.32 -9.53 8.07
CA LYS A 106 -14.64 -9.98 6.72
C LYS A 106 -15.43 -8.95 5.91
N LYS A 107 -15.93 -7.91 6.55
CA LYS A 107 -16.78 -6.89 5.93
C LYS A 107 -16.41 -5.52 6.44
N PRO A 108 -16.40 -4.49 5.58
CA PRO A 108 -16.18 -3.15 6.03
C PRO A 108 -17.33 -2.67 6.90
N VAL A 109 -17.03 -1.79 7.85
CA VAL A 109 -18.02 -1.14 8.69
C VAL A 109 -18.81 -0.10 7.89
N ASP A 110 -20.11 0.01 8.19
CA ASP A 110 -20.97 1.03 7.59
C ASP A 110 -20.52 2.45 7.97
N ASP A 111 -20.64 3.37 7.02
CA ASP A 111 -20.16 4.75 7.13
C ASP A 111 -20.85 5.57 8.22
N SER A 112 -22.10 5.22 8.55
CA SER A 112 -22.90 5.85 9.61
C SER A 112 -22.65 5.23 10.99
N ALA A 113 -22.00 4.06 11.06
CA ALA A 113 -21.79 3.35 12.32
C ALA A 113 -20.97 4.20 13.30
N ARG A 114 -21.48 4.33 14.54
CA ARG A 114 -20.77 5.02 15.62
C ARG A 114 -19.69 4.12 16.20
N LEU A 115 -18.50 4.69 16.39
CA LEU A 115 -17.32 3.95 16.87
C LEU A 115 -17.05 4.23 18.35
N ALA A 116 -16.82 3.17 19.11
CA ALA A 116 -16.39 3.23 20.51
C ALA A 116 -14.89 3.57 20.62
N LEU A 117 -14.54 4.82 20.32
CA LEU A 117 -13.16 5.33 20.33
C LEU A 117 -12.73 5.93 21.69
N ARG A 118 -13.50 5.70 22.74
CA ARG A 118 -13.32 6.25 24.09
C ARG A 118 -13.09 5.11 25.07
N GLY A 119 -12.40 5.40 26.17
CA GLY A 119 -11.97 4.39 27.14
C GLY A 119 -10.83 3.52 26.60
N ASP A 120 -10.55 2.44 27.31
CA ASP A 120 -9.34 1.62 27.10
C ASP A 120 -9.54 0.49 26.07
N SER A 121 -10.76 0.29 25.59
CA SER A 121 -11.13 -0.83 24.71
C SER A 121 -11.93 -0.43 23.47
N GLY A 122 -11.74 -1.16 22.38
CA GLY A 122 -12.47 -0.99 21.12
C GLY A 122 -11.55 -1.00 19.89
N PRO A 123 -12.04 -0.55 18.72
CA PRO A 123 -11.30 -0.64 17.46
C PRO A 123 -9.92 0.04 17.53
N GLY A 124 -8.90 -0.63 17.01
CA GLY A 124 -7.52 -0.13 16.93
C GLY A 124 -6.87 0.16 18.29
N SER A 125 -7.22 -0.58 19.33
CA SER A 125 -6.61 -0.39 20.66
C SER A 125 -5.19 -0.95 20.74
N SER A 126 -4.81 -1.83 19.81
CA SER A 126 -3.49 -2.46 19.74
C SER A 126 -2.88 -2.28 18.36
N GLU A 127 -1.56 -2.28 18.31
CA GLU A 127 -0.79 -2.31 17.07
C GLU A 127 -1.06 -3.62 16.32
N VAL A 128 -1.17 -4.74 17.04
CA VAL A 128 -1.37 -6.10 16.49
C VAL A 128 -2.73 -6.26 15.81
N ASP A 129 -3.76 -5.58 16.32
CA ASP A 129 -5.11 -5.56 15.73
C ASP A 129 -5.55 -4.10 15.50
N PRO A 130 -4.98 -3.45 14.47
CA PRO A 130 -5.27 -2.07 14.16
C PRO A 130 -6.60 -1.96 13.40
N VAL A 131 -7.16 -0.75 13.35
CA VAL A 131 -8.21 -0.45 12.37
C VAL A 131 -7.58 -0.48 10.98
N VAL A 132 -8.23 -1.12 10.01
CA VAL A 132 -7.71 -1.23 8.66
C VAL A 132 -8.46 -0.29 7.71
N LEU A 133 -7.71 0.52 6.97
CA LEU A 133 -8.24 1.35 5.89
C LEU A 133 -7.71 0.86 4.55
N VAL A 134 -8.59 0.26 3.74
CA VAL A 134 -8.30 -0.13 2.36
C VAL A 134 -8.68 1.01 1.43
N VAL A 135 -7.71 1.53 0.70
CA VAL A 135 -7.87 2.65 -0.23
C VAL A 135 -7.74 2.20 -1.67
N ASP A 136 -8.38 2.94 -2.58
CA ASP A 136 -8.23 2.71 -4.02
C ASP A 136 -6.80 3.00 -4.50
N LYS A 137 -6.31 2.19 -5.43
CA LYS A 137 -4.94 2.31 -5.99
C LYS A 137 -4.74 3.65 -6.71
N GLY A 138 -5.76 4.18 -7.36
CA GLY A 138 -5.71 5.49 -8.01
C GLY A 138 -5.59 6.63 -7.00
N ALA A 139 -6.28 6.53 -5.87
CA ALA A 139 -6.17 7.49 -4.77
C ALA A 139 -4.78 7.43 -4.09
N ALA A 140 -4.24 6.22 -3.90
CA ALA A 140 -2.90 6.03 -3.33
C ALA A 140 -1.78 6.63 -4.20
N LYS A 141 -1.89 6.56 -5.54
CA LYS A 141 -0.86 7.09 -6.47
C LYS A 141 -0.75 8.61 -6.49
N LYS A 142 -1.84 9.32 -6.18
CA LYS A 142 -1.86 10.80 -6.19
C LYS A 142 -1.34 11.41 -4.91
N ARG A 143 -1.07 10.57 -3.91
CA ARG A 143 -0.64 10.98 -2.60
C ARG A 143 0.73 11.64 -2.65
N PRO A 144 0.90 12.86 -2.11
CA PRO A 144 2.21 13.44 -1.95
C PRO A 144 3.02 12.58 -0.97
N ARG A 145 4.21 12.15 -1.38
CA ARG A 145 5.16 11.50 -0.48
C ARG A 145 5.57 12.55 0.54
N ALA A 146 5.25 12.33 1.82
CA ALA A 146 5.69 13.23 2.87
C ALA A 146 7.23 13.34 2.79
N ALA A 147 7.76 14.57 2.83
CA ALA A 147 9.18 14.77 3.07
C ALA A 147 9.45 14.15 4.44
N SER A 148 10.17 13.03 4.47
CA SER A 148 10.56 12.34 5.69
C SER A 148 11.46 13.29 6.49
N HIS A 149 10.87 14.11 7.37
CA HIS A 149 11.60 15.01 8.26
C HIS A 149 12.27 14.26 9.42
N ALA A 150 12.03 12.96 9.55
CA ALA A 150 12.77 12.07 10.44
C ALA A 150 13.65 11.15 9.59
N GLY A 151 14.96 11.17 9.84
CA GLY A 151 15.85 10.16 9.32
C GLY A 151 15.32 8.79 9.71
N SER A 152 15.32 7.83 8.78
CA SER A 152 14.83 6.45 8.97
C SER A 152 15.42 5.72 10.18
N ASN A 153 16.42 6.29 10.83
CA ASN A 153 17.19 5.71 11.92
C ASN A 153 16.59 5.94 13.31
N GLU A 154 15.46 6.65 13.44
CA GLU A 154 14.89 7.03 14.76
C GLU A 154 13.63 6.24 15.15
N LEU A 155 12.98 5.53 14.22
CA LEU A 155 11.78 4.74 14.53
C LEU A 155 12.13 3.38 15.13
N PRO A 156 11.41 2.94 16.17
CA PRO A 156 11.61 1.60 16.72
C PRO A 156 11.30 0.53 15.66
N THR A 157 12.01 -0.59 15.75
CA THR A 157 11.62 -1.81 15.04
C THR A 157 10.49 -2.46 15.81
N TRP A 158 9.39 -2.77 15.14
CA TRP A 158 8.32 -3.56 15.72
C TRP A 158 8.83 -4.97 16.03
N LYS A 159 8.89 -5.30 17.32
CA LYS A 159 9.21 -6.64 17.82
C LYS A 159 7.92 -7.43 18.05
N ILE A 160 7.22 -7.78 16.98
CA ILE A 160 6.30 -8.92 17.06
C ILE A 160 7.18 -10.16 17.01
N GLU A 161 7.08 -11.03 18.02
CA GLU A 161 7.61 -12.38 17.92
C GLU A 161 7.06 -12.98 16.62
N ARG A 162 7.94 -13.50 15.76
CA ARG A 162 7.64 -14.10 14.44
C ARG A 162 6.61 -15.25 14.48
N CYS A 163 6.01 -15.51 15.63
CA CYS A 163 5.01 -16.53 15.93
C CYS A 163 3.64 -16.27 15.30
N TYR A 164 3.36 -15.09 14.73
CA TYR A 164 2.05 -14.76 14.13
C TYR A 164 2.06 -14.80 12.59
N GLY A 165 2.35 -15.97 12.03
CA GLY A 165 1.88 -16.34 10.68
C GLY A 165 2.74 -15.85 9.53
N ALA A 166 3.79 -16.61 9.22
CA ALA A 166 4.25 -16.68 7.83
C ALA A 166 3.30 -17.61 7.07
N LEU A 167 2.90 -17.21 5.87
CA LEU A 167 2.19 -18.06 4.92
C LEU A 167 3.19 -18.52 3.86
N TYR A 168 3.40 -19.84 3.80
CA TYR A 168 4.28 -20.53 2.88
C TYR A 168 3.53 -20.87 1.59
N TYR A 169 4.20 -20.66 0.47
CA TYR A 169 3.70 -21.02 -0.84
C TYR A 169 4.82 -21.52 -1.74
N ARG A 170 4.49 -22.39 -2.68
CA ARG A 170 5.41 -22.82 -3.73
C ARG A 170 5.02 -22.17 -5.04
N PHE A 171 6.00 -21.59 -5.74
CA PHE A 171 5.79 -20.85 -6.97
C PHE A 171 6.07 -21.73 -8.19
N TYR A 172 5.10 -21.79 -9.11
CA TYR A 172 5.21 -22.50 -10.38
C TYR A 172 4.88 -21.57 -11.55
N ASP A 173 5.65 -21.72 -12.63
CA ASP A 173 5.36 -21.13 -13.93
C ASP A 173 5.02 -22.22 -14.98
N ASP A 174 4.93 -21.84 -16.25
CA ASP A 174 4.62 -22.77 -17.35
C ASP A 174 5.68 -23.86 -17.54
N ASP A 175 6.92 -23.63 -17.11
CA ASP A 175 8.03 -24.56 -17.26
C ASP A 175 8.20 -25.48 -16.03
N GLY A 176 7.45 -25.24 -14.95
CA GLY A 176 7.47 -26.03 -13.73
C GLY A 176 7.75 -25.17 -12.49
N GLU A 177 8.61 -25.64 -11.59
CA GLU A 177 8.99 -24.87 -10.41
C GLU A 177 9.75 -23.61 -10.80
N ALA A 178 9.31 -22.47 -10.28
CA ALA A 178 9.88 -21.16 -10.56
C ALA A 178 10.50 -20.57 -9.30
N VAL A 179 11.57 -19.79 -9.47
CA VAL A 179 12.26 -19.14 -8.34
C VAL A 179 11.36 -18.05 -7.73
N SER A 180 10.99 -18.22 -6.47
CA SER A 180 10.22 -17.22 -5.71
C SER A 180 11.11 -16.03 -5.34
N LYS A 181 10.57 -14.81 -5.46
CA LYS A 181 11.23 -13.59 -5.00
C LYS A 181 11.23 -13.43 -3.48
N THR A 182 10.40 -14.19 -2.78
CA THR A 182 10.36 -14.23 -1.31
C THR A 182 10.88 -15.56 -0.78
N SER A 183 11.68 -16.27 -1.57
CA SER A 183 12.42 -17.44 -1.11
C SER A 183 13.33 -17.08 0.04
N PHE A 184 13.45 -18.02 0.97
CA PHE A 184 14.20 -17.86 2.21
C PHE A 184 15.17 -19.02 2.45
N ASP A 185 14.98 -20.12 1.70
CA ASP A 185 15.90 -21.24 1.65
C ASP A 185 16.58 -21.28 0.29
N GLU A 186 17.92 -21.27 0.30
CA GLU A 186 18.73 -21.39 -0.92
C GLU A 186 18.63 -22.79 -1.53
N SER A 187 18.29 -23.80 -0.71
CA SER A 187 18.13 -25.18 -1.17
C SER A 187 16.80 -25.43 -1.86
N ASP A 188 15.78 -24.62 -1.56
CA ASP A 188 14.43 -24.69 -2.11
C ASP A 188 13.97 -23.32 -2.62
N SER A 189 14.52 -22.93 -3.78
CA SER A 189 14.32 -21.60 -4.34
C SER A 189 12.88 -21.30 -4.82
N SER A 190 12.04 -22.32 -4.97
CA SER A 190 10.63 -22.17 -5.37
C SER A 190 9.68 -21.99 -4.18
N LEU A 191 10.15 -22.28 -2.97
CA LEU A 191 9.42 -22.08 -1.72
C LEU A 191 9.56 -20.64 -1.21
N GLY A 192 8.48 -19.88 -1.34
CA GLY A 192 8.35 -18.53 -0.81
C GLY A 192 7.61 -18.50 0.52
N HIS A 193 7.81 -17.43 1.28
CA HIS A 193 6.91 -17.08 2.38
C HIS A 193 6.54 -15.60 2.36
N VAL A 194 5.38 -15.28 2.90
CA VAL A 194 4.93 -13.90 3.12
C VAL A 194 4.37 -13.74 4.52
N ASP A 195 4.53 -12.55 5.09
CA ASP A 195 3.89 -12.20 6.35
C ASP A 195 2.38 -12.01 6.12
N ILE A 196 1.52 -12.63 6.93
CA ILE A 196 0.06 -12.48 6.82
C ILE A 196 -0.41 -11.01 6.89
N PHE A 197 0.36 -10.12 7.51
CA PHE A 197 0.05 -8.68 7.57
C PHE A 197 0.17 -8.01 6.19
N ILE A 198 0.76 -8.64 5.17
CA ILE A 198 0.71 -8.09 3.82
C ILE A 198 -0.66 -8.31 3.15
N ILE A 199 -1.48 -9.23 3.66
CA ILE A 199 -2.75 -9.60 3.03
C ILE A 199 -3.86 -8.69 3.58
N PRO A 200 -4.52 -7.88 2.73
CA PRO A 200 -5.58 -7.00 3.19
C PRO A 200 -6.83 -7.80 3.61
N PRO A 201 -7.60 -7.31 4.59
CA PRO A 201 -8.97 -7.78 4.80
C PRO A 201 -9.78 -7.67 3.50
N PRO A 202 -10.67 -8.64 3.19
CA PRO A 202 -11.24 -9.64 4.10
C PRO A 202 -10.50 -10.99 4.16
N HIS A 203 -9.20 -11.04 3.82
CA HIS A 203 -8.39 -12.28 3.84
C HIS A 203 -8.97 -13.38 2.97
N THR A 204 -9.49 -13.02 1.80
CA THR A 204 -9.95 -14.00 0.82
C THR A 204 -8.80 -14.53 -0.02
N VAL A 205 -9.03 -15.66 -0.70
CA VAL A 205 -8.12 -16.19 -1.73
C VAL A 205 -7.82 -15.13 -2.79
N ALA A 206 -8.80 -14.31 -3.20
CA ALA A 206 -8.54 -13.18 -4.10
C ALA A 206 -7.57 -12.15 -3.51
N SER A 207 -7.68 -11.86 -2.21
CA SER A 207 -6.80 -10.90 -1.51
C SER A 207 -5.37 -11.45 -1.42
N LEU A 208 -5.22 -12.74 -1.08
CA LEU A 208 -3.92 -13.42 -1.10
C LEU A 208 -3.32 -13.44 -2.51
N LYS A 209 -4.13 -13.80 -3.52
CA LYS A 209 -3.71 -13.86 -4.92
C LYS A 209 -3.17 -12.51 -5.41
N GLU A 210 -3.88 -11.42 -5.15
CA GLU A 210 -3.42 -10.06 -5.50
C GLU A 210 -2.11 -9.69 -4.78
N CYS A 211 -1.93 -10.10 -3.52
CA CYS A 211 -0.67 -9.90 -2.81
C CYS A 211 0.48 -10.72 -3.41
N LEU A 212 0.26 -12.01 -3.71
CA LEU A 212 1.26 -12.87 -4.33
C LEU A 212 1.66 -12.37 -5.72
N ILE A 213 0.69 -11.91 -6.52
CA ILE A 213 0.93 -11.23 -7.79
C ILE A 213 1.86 -10.03 -7.59
N HIS A 214 1.61 -9.24 -6.56
CA HIS A 214 2.37 -8.04 -6.29
C HIS A 214 3.82 -8.34 -5.87
N VAL A 215 4.02 -9.26 -4.93
CA VAL A 215 5.36 -9.61 -4.41
C VAL A 215 6.19 -10.37 -5.44
N GLU A 216 5.57 -11.29 -6.19
CA GLU A 216 6.26 -12.00 -7.27
C GLU A 216 6.40 -11.16 -8.54
N GLY A 217 5.67 -10.04 -8.64
CA GLY A 217 5.70 -9.15 -9.79
C GLY A 217 5.30 -9.84 -11.10
N VAL A 218 4.39 -10.81 -11.02
CA VAL A 218 3.85 -11.50 -12.19
C VAL A 218 2.77 -10.65 -12.87
N LEU A 219 2.73 -10.72 -14.20
CA LEU A 219 1.75 -10.00 -15.03
C LEU A 219 0.95 -11.03 -15.82
N GLY A 220 -0.34 -11.19 -15.51
CA GLY A 220 -1.18 -12.15 -16.20
C GLY A 220 -2.56 -12.26 -15.59
N HIS A 221 -3.40 -13.07 -16.22
CA HIS A 221 -4.79 -13.31 -15.79
C HIS A 221 -5.06 -14.79 -15.53
N ASP A 222 -4.08 -15.66 -15.78
CA ASP A 222 -4.20 -17.09 -15.54
C ASP A 222 -3.35 -17.45 -14.33
N ILE A 223 -3.99 -17.28 -13.17
CA ILE A 223 -3.35 -17.40 -11.87
C ILE A 223 -4.27 -18.23 -10.99
N GLN A 224 -3.73 -19.34 -10.49
CA GLN A 224 -4.47 -20.27 -9.65
C GLN A 224 -3.74 -20.47 -8.32
N LEU A 225 -4.54 -20.69 -7.29
CA LEU A 225 -4.06 -21.08 -5.97
C LEU A 225 -4.63 -22.46 -5.68
N LEU A 226 -3.77 -23.41 -5.35
CA LEU A 226 -4.16 -24.74 -4.91
C LEU A 226 -3.82 -24.88 -3.43
N GLU A 227 -4.65 -25.63 -2.69
CA GLU A 227 -4.51 -25.76 -1.23
C GLU A 227 -3.15 -26.34 -0.83
N ASN A 228 -2.64 -27.27 -1.64
CA ASN A 228 -1.39 -27.99 -1.43
C ASN A 228 -0.82 -28.52 -2.75
N GLU A 229 0.32 -29.19 -2.67
CA GLU A 229 1.06 -29.76 -3.81
C GLU A 229 0.39 -30.96 -4.47
N ASP A 230 -0.59 -31.59 -3.81
CA ASP A 230 -1.38 -32.69 -4.41
C ASP A 230 -2.22 -32.17 -5.59
N GLY A 231 -2.50 -30.86 -5.62
CA GLY A 231 -3.22 -30.20 -6.70
C GLY A 231 -4.70 -30.57 -6.83
N GLU A 232 -5.24 -31.31 -5.87
CA GLU A 232 -6.63 -31.80 -5.90
C GLU A 232 -7.66 -30.68 -5.63
N VAL A 233 -7.28 -29.69 -4.81
CA VAL A 233 -8.20 -28.65 -4.32
C VAL A 233 -7.77 -27.27 -4.81
N THR A 234 -8.50 -26.73 -5.78
CA THR A 234 -8.37 -25.33 -6.20
C THR A 234 -9.09 -24.41 -5.23
N LEU A 235 -8.38 -23.40 -4.74
CA LEU A 235 -8.93 -22.38 -3.85
C LEU A 235 -9.74 -21.35 -4.65
N ASN A 236 -11.01 -21.18 -4.27
CA ASN A 236 -11.91 -20.21 -4.91
C ASN A 236 -11.65 -18.80 -4.38
N ASP A 237 -11.58 -17.81 -5.27
CA ASP A 237 -11.35 -16.39 -4.98
C ASP A 237 -12.25 -15.79 -3.89
N GLY A 238 -13.49 -16.27 -3.77
CA GLY A 238 -14.46 -15.84 -2.76
C GLY A 238 -14.28 -16.48 -1.38
N ASN A 239 -13.49 -17.54 -1.27
CA ASN A 239 -13.27 -18.24 0.00
C ASN A 239 -12.42 -17.39 0.93
N VAL A 240 -12.81 -17.34 2.21
CA VAL A 240 -12.05 -16.67 3.26
C VAL A 240 -11.01 -17.62 3.82
N ILE A 241 -9.77 -17.17 3.91
CA ILE A 241 -8.65 -17.91 4.49
C ILE A 241 -8.53 -17.49 5.95
N ALA A 242 -8.46 -18.47 6.85
CA ALA A 242 -8.30 -18.23 8.27
C ALA A 242 -6.83 -17.93 8.65
N LEU A 243 -6.23 -16.90 8.03
CA LEU A 243 -4.80 -16.54 8.14
C LEU A 243 -4.29 -16.35 9.58
N LEU A 244 -5.20 -16.04 10.51
CA LEU A 244 -4.92 -15.83 11.93
C LEU A 244 -5.08 -17.10 12.77
N THR A 245 -5.12 -18.27 12.12
CA THR A 245 -5.24 -19.58 12.77
C THR A 245 -4.15 -20.52 12.27
N ASP A 246 -3.66 -21.38 13.17
CA ASP A 246 -2.56 -22.33 12.89
C ASP A 246 -2.91 -23.44 11.89
N ASN A 247 -4.18 -23.49 11.45
CA ASN A 247 -4.71 -24.52 10.55
C ASN A 247 -5.11 -23.97 9.18
N CYS A 248 -4.66 -22.77 8.80
CA CYS A 248 -4.87 -22.30 7.43
C CYS A 248 -3.94 -23.03 6.44
N PRO A 249 -4.35 -23.18 5.17
CA PRO A 249 -3.46 -23.65 4.12
C PRO A 249 -2.19 -22.77 4.04
N GLY A 250 -1.03 -23.39 3.85
CA GLY A 250 0.24 -22.66 3.82
C GLY A 250 0.72 -22.17 5.19
N SER A 251 0.09 -22.54 6.31
CA SER A 251 0.59 -22.18 7.66
C SER A 251 1.89 -22.88 8.05
N LYS A 252 2.27 -23.93 7.32
CA LYS A 252 3.46 -24.75 7.59
C LYS A 252 4.31 -24.86 6.33
N GLU A 253 5.61 -24.81 6.52
CA GLU A 253 6.62 -24.91 5.46
C GLU A 253 6.45 -26.18 4.60
N GLY A 254 6.25 -27.34 5.24
CA GLY A 254 6.03 -28.62 4.54
C GLY A 254 4.62 -28.83 3.99
N GLN A 255 3.74 -27.84 4.08
CA GLN A 255 2.40 -27.86 3.50
C GLN A 255 2.07 -26.50 2.85
N PRO A 256 2.86 -26.08 1.83
CA PRO A 256 2.70 -24.78 1.22
C PRO A 256 1.46 -24.73 0.32
N ILE A 257 0.88 -23.54 0.17
CA ILE A 257 -0.10 -23.28 -0.90
C ILE A 257 0.64 -23.30 -2.23
N VAL A 258 0.05 -23.86 -3.28
CA VAL A 258 0.64 -23.78 -4.62
C VAL A 258 0.14 -22.52 -5.31
N PHE A 259 1.07 -21.70 -5.78
CA PHE A 259 0.81 -20.53 -6.61
C PHE A 259 1.29 -20.79 -8.03
N THR A 260 0.36 -20.98 -8.95
CA THR A 260 0.67 -21.20 -10.36
C THR A 260 0.40 -19.96 -11.19
N TYR A 261 1.29 -19.69 -12.13
CA TYR A 261 1.18 -18.59 -13.07
C TYR A 261 1.45 -19.09 -14.49
N SER A 262 0.53 -18.80 -15.40
CA SER A 262 0.76 -19.03 -16.82
C SER A 262 0.94 -17.72 -17.59
N ARG A 263 2.08 -17.60 -18.26
CA ARG A 263 2.35 -16.52 -19.20
C ARG A 263 1.57 -16.85 -20.47
N LYS A 264 0.37 -16.27 -20.62
CA LYS A 264 -0.31 -16.33 -21.93
C LYS A 264 0.67 -15.91 -23.00
N GLY A 265 1.03 -16.84 -23.88
CA GLY A 265 1.95 -16.59 -24.97
C GLY A 265 1.45 -15.39 -25.77
N SER A 266 2.18 -14.27 -25.69
CA SER A 266 2.31 -13.45 -26.88
C SER A 266 2.86 -14.36 -27.96
N ASP A 267 2.22 -14.35 -29.13
CA ASP A 267 2.60 -15.12 -30.31
C ASP A 267 4.10 -15.40 -30.37
N LYS A 268 4.43 -16.69 -30.53
CA LYS A 268 5.78 -17.19 -30.78
C LYS A 268 6.52 -16.25 -31.76
N THR A 269 7.61 -15.65 -31.32
CA THR A 269 8.91 -15.69 -32.02
C THR A 269 10.02 -15.36 -31.02
N THR A 270 11.01 -16.24 -31.06
CA THR A 270 12.08 -16.55 -30.11
C THR A 270 13.17 -15.49 -30.04
N ALA A 271 13.63 -15.16 -28.82
CA ALA A 271 15.04 -15.08 -28.37
C ALA A 271 15.17 -14.19 -27.10
N PRO A 272 16.16 -14.45 -26.23
CA PRO A 272 16.11 -14.07 -24.82
C PRO A 272 16.66 -12.65 -24.55
N GLU A 273 16.47 -12.23 -23.30
CA GLU A 273 17.12 -11.11 -22.60
C GLU A 273 16.41 -9.75 -22.57
N THR A 274 15.97 -9.40 -21.36
CA THR A 274 16.23 -8.13 -20.68
C THR A 274 16.48 -6.92 -21.58
N ARG A 275 15.44 -6.37 -22.20
CA ARG A 275 15.47 -5.00 -22.71
C ARG A 275 14.17 -4.29 -22.36
N PRO A 276 14.21 -3.01 -21.92
CA PRO A 276 13.00 -2.22 -21.79
C PRO A 276 12.28 -2.24 -23.14
N SER A 277 11.04 -2.72 -23.18
CA SER A 277 10.34 -2.91 -24.45
C SER A 277 10.06 -1.55 -25.08
N PHE A 278 10.88 -1.19 -26.06
CA PHE A 278 10.67 -0.04 -26.92
C PHE A 278 9.51 -0.38 -27.87
N SER A 279 8.28 -0.26 -27.38
CA SER A 279 7.06 -0.68 -28.08
C SER A 279 6.60 0.31 -29.17
N LYS A 280 7.29 1.44 -29.36
CA LYS A 280 6.92 2.48 -30.31
C LYS A 280 8.05 2.81 -31.27
N CYS A 281 7.71 3.02 -32.54
CA CYS A 281 8.62 3.45 -33.60
C CYS A 281 8.30 4.90 -34.01
N LEU A 282 9.34 5.68 -34.31
CA LEU A 282 9.27 7.03 -34.85
C LEU A 282 10.05 7.08 -36.15
N THR A 283 9.52 7.73 -37.18
CA THR A 283 10.26 7.97 -38.43
C THR A 283 10.72 9.42 -38.46
N ALA A 284 12.03 9.62 -38.61
CA ALA A 284 12.60 10.94 -38.79
C ALA A 284 12.18 11.52 -40.14
N LYS A 285 11.77 12.79 -40.18
CA LYS A 285 11.43 13.45 -41.45
C LYS A 285 12.54 14.35 -41.98
N HIS A 286 13.52 14.70 -41.15
CA HIS A 286 14.62 15.59 -41.51
C HIS A 286 15.92 15.08 -40.90
N ASP A 287 17.03 15.41 -41.55
CA ASP A 287 18.38 15.14 -41.03
C ASP A 287 18.66 16.05 -39.83
N TRP A 288 19.33 15.51 -38.82
CA TRP A 288 19.80 16.27 -37.67
C TRP A 288 21.10 15.70 -37.12
N ASP A 289 22.18 16.48 -37.18
CA ASP A 289 23.48 16.06 -36.67
C ASP A 289 23.66 16.38 -35.17
N GLY A 290 22.85 15.75 -34.32
CA GLY A 290 22.86 15.96 -32.87
C GLY A 290 24.19 15.64 -32.19
N ALA A 291 24.87 14.58 -32.64
CA ALA A 291 26.14 14.11 -32.05
C ALA A 291 27.28 15.12 -32.21
N SER A 292 27.22 16.00 -33.22
CA SER A 292 28.21 17.08 -33.41
C SER A 292 28.17 18.16 -32.32
N TYR A 293 27.03 18.30 -31.61
CA TYR A 293 26.85 19.31 -30.58
C TYR A 293 27.11 18.78 -29.17
N ASP A 294 26.73 17.53 -28.89
CA ASP A 294 26.98 16.85 -27.61
C ASP A 294 26.92 15.34 -27.86
N ALA A 295 27.94 14.62 -27.40
CA ALA A 295 28.09 13.18 -27.60
C ALA A 295 26.97 12.34 -26.95
N ALA A 296 26.16 12.95 -26.07
CA ALA A 296 24.96 12.33 -25.52
C ALA A 296 23.75 12.32 -26.48
N TRP A 297 23.86 12.93 -27.66
CA TRP A 297 22.80 12.97 -28.67
C TRP A 297 23.11 12.06 -29.87
N HIS A 298 22.07 11.46 -30.42
CA HIS A 298 22.14 10.68 -31.66
C HIS A 298 21.93 11.60 -32.87
N SER A 299 22.75 11.44 -33.90
CA SER A 299 22.51 12.07 -35.19
C SER A 299 21.50 11.24 -35.97
N VAL A 300 20.54 11.90 -36.62
CA VAL A 300 19.39 11.27 -37.26
C VAL A 300 19.38 11.62 -38.75
N VAL A 301 19.01 10.67 -39.61
CA VAL A 301 18.80 10.88 -41.05
C VAL A 301 17.31 10.81 -41.38
N ALA A 302 16.84 11.62 -42.32
CA ALA A 302 15.48 11.57 -42.83
C ALA A 302 15.14 10.16 -43.35
N GLY A 303 14.02 9.61 -42.87
CA GLY A 303 13.60 8.24 -43.14
C GLY A 303 14.09 7.21 -42.10
N GLU A 304 15.02 7.56 -41.22
CA GLU A 304 15.49 6.68 -40.15
C GLU A 304 14.36 6.34 -39.17
N ILE A 305 14.27 5.07 -38.77
CA ILE A 305 13.27 4.57 -37.82
C ILE A 305 13.93 4.42 -36.45
N LEU A 306 13.45 5.17 -35.47
CA LEU A 306 13.92 5.17 -34.08
C LEU A 306 12.92 4.45 -33.18
N GLN A 307 13.41 3.63 -32.26
CA GLN A 307 12.58 2.94 -31.26
C GLN A 307 12.55 3.70 -29.93
N THR A 308 11.39 3.75 -29.27
CA THR A 308 11.17 4.47 -28.00
C THR A 308 10.16 3.76 -27.09
N ASP A 309 10.25 4.03 -25.78
CA ASP A 309 9.38 3.53 -24.71
C ASP A 309 8.09 4.36 -24.57
N GLY A 310 8.03 5.51 -25.25
CA GLY A 310 6.89 6.40 -25.22
C GLY A 310 6.71 7.18 -23.92
N VAL A 311 7.80 7.46 -23.15
CA VAL A 311 7.78 8.25 -21.89
C VAL A 311 8.20 9.71 -22.07
N ALA A 312 7.48 10.68 -21.46
CA ALA A 312 7.64 12.16 -21.56
C ALA A 312 8.92 12.75 -20.90
N MET A 313 9.77 13.55 -21.56
CA MET A 313 10.81 14.41 -20.97
C MET A 313 11.02 15.74 -21.71
N ASN A 314 11.31 16.80 -20.94
CA ASN A 314 11.79 18.10 -21.42
C ASN A 314 13.24 18.29 -20.98
N LYS A 315 14.16 18.47 -21.93
CA LYS A 315 15.56 18.83 -21.67
C LYS A 315 15.87 20.17 -22.35
N LYS A 316 16.56 21.07 -21.65
CA LYS A 316 17.01 22.33 -22.25
C LYS A 316 18.24 22.05 -23.12
N PHE A 317 18.23 22.55 -24.34
CA PHE A 317 19.38 22.56 -25.22
C PHE A 317 19.99 23.96 -25.20
N SER A 318 21.25 24.07 -24.83
CA SER A 318 22.02 25.32 -24.88
C SER A 318 23.15 25.16 -25.88
N SER A 319 22.92 25.49 -27.16
CA SER A 319 24.02 25.78 -28.07
C SER A 319 24.64 27.12 -27.68
N SER A 320 25.96 27.20 -27.66
CA SER A 320 26.77 28.36 -27.30
C SER A 320 26.62 29.54 -28.30
N GLY A 321 25.41 30.07 -28.45
CA GLY A 321 25.12 31.22 -29.32
C GLY A 321 23.62 31.53 -29.47
N VAL A 322 23.12 32.41 -28.59
CA VAL A 322 22.00 33.38 -28.75
C VAL A 322 20.59 32.91 -29.19
N LEU A 323 20.30 31.61 -29.36
CA LEU A 323 18.91 31.16 -29.57
C LEU A 323 18.54 29.98 -28.65
N GLU A 324 17.66 30.22 -27.67
CA GLU A 324 16.95 29.14 -26.97
C GLU A 324 16.06 28.42 -27.98
N ARG A 325 16.40 27.18 -28.33
CA ARG A 325 15.56 26.32 -29.18
C ARG A 325 14.98 25.19 -28.34
N LYS A 326 13.66 25.05 -28.34
CA LYS A 326 12.94 23.88 -27.79
C LYS A 326 12.68 22.91 -28.94
N LEU A 327 13.26 21.71 -28.88
CA LEU A 327 12.99 20.64 -29.85
C LEU A 327 11.80 19.78 -29.41
N LEU A 328 10.98 19.37 -30.38
CA LEU A 328 9.62 18.86 -30.22
C LEU A 328 9.45 17.55 -31.02
N PHE A 329 9.26 16.39 -30.38
CA PHE A 329 8.99 15.10 -31.05
C PHE A 329 7.54 14.67 -30.82
N THR A 330 6.69 14.78 -31.84
CA THR A 330 5.36 14.18 -31.89
C THR A 330 5.30 13.12 -32.99
N THR A 331 4.25 12.30 -32.98
CA THR A 331 3.98 11.18 -33.91
C THR A 331 3.84 11.59 -35.38
N SER A 332 4.09 12.85 -35.73
CA SER A 332 4.29 13.31 -37.10
C SER A 332 5.08 14.63 -37.08
N PHE A 333 6.30 14.61 -37.62
CA PHE A 333 7.17 15.79 -37.78
C PHE A 333 6.49 16.88 -38.63
N GLU A 334 6.33 18.08 -38.09
CA GLU A 334 6.10 19.30 -38.86
C GLU A 334 6.76 20.46 -38.11
N ILE A 335 7.69 21.17 -38.75
CA ILE A 335 8.35 22.34 -38.17
C ILE A 335 7.52 23.57 -38.55
N SER A 336 6.83 24.16 -37.59
CA SER A 336 6.27 25.50 -37.68
C SER A 336 6.79 26.33 -36.50
N LEU A 337 7.35 27.52 -36.80
CA LEU A 337 7.80 28.48 -35.78
C LEU A 337 6.58 29.04 -35.03
N GLY A 338 6.31 28.55 -33.82
CA GLY A 338 5.39 29.21 -32.89
C GLY A 338 4.76 28.30 -31.82
N TYR A 339 5.08 28.59 -30.56
CA TYR A 339 4.38 28.26 -29.30
C TYR A 339 3.95 26.80 -28.94
N VAL A 340 4.59 26.29 -27.87
CA VAL A 340 4.14 25.38 -26.78
C VAL A 340 3.41 24.05 -27.11
N GLN A 341 4.05 22.90 -26.81
CA GLN A 341 3.49 21.74 -26.05
C GLN A 341 4.60 20.70 -25.70
N LYS A 342 4.29 19.55 -25.06
CA LYS A 342 5.15 18.68 -24.17
C LYS A 342 5.88 17.48 -24.85
N PHE A 343 7.11 17.09 -24.44
CA PHE A 343 7.93 15.95 -25.01
C PHE A 343 8.29 14.78 -24.11
N HIS A 344 8.96 13.77 -24.72
CA HIS A 344 9.31 12.36 -24.39
C HIS A 344 10.83 12.02 -24.49
N ARG A 345 11.37 11.19 -23.57
CA ARG A 345 12.79 10.79 -23.35
C ARG A 345 13.20 9.68 -24.31
N LEU A 346 14.43 9.78 -24.81
CA LEU A 346 15.13 8.72 -25.54
C LEU A 346 16.28 8.22 -24.66
N ILE A 347 16.37 6.91 -24.43
CA ILE A 347 17.60 6.22 -24.01
C ILE A 347 17.85 5.20 -25.11
N LEU A 348 18.96 5.32 -25.85
CA LEU A 348 19.37 4.32 -26.84
C LEU A 348 20.66 3.64 -26.37
N LEU A 349 20.61 2.31 -26.30
CA LEU A 349 21.77 1.42 -26.17
C LEU A 349 22.37 1.21 -27.56
N ILE A 350 23.68 1.44 -27.70
CA ILE A 350 24.44 1.14 -28.92
C ILE A 350 24.81 -0.34 -28.90
N THR A 351 24.25 -1.14 -29.80
CA THR A 351 24.91 -2.38 -30.26
C THR A 351 25.39 -2.12 -31.68
N GLY A 352 26.68 -1.84 -31.82
CA GLY A 352 27.33 -1.72 -33.12
C GLY A 352 27.68 -3.11 -33.64
N GLU A 353 27.02 -3.54 -34.70
CA GLU A 353 27.61 -4.48 -35.64
C GLU A 353 27.90 -3.74 -36.94
N LYS A 354 29.17 -3.76 -37.29
CA LYS A 354 29.74 -3.17 -38.49
C LYS A 354 29.52 -4.18 -39.63
N PRO A 355 28.94 -3.82 -40.77
CA PRO A 355 28.91 -4.74 -41.91
C PRO A 355 30.33 -4.86 -42.48
N GLU A 356 30.84 -6.08 -42.52
CA GLU A 356 32.04 -6.43 -43.28
C GLU A 356 31.79 -6.22 -44.77
N SER A 357 32.73 -5.54 -45.42
CA SER A 357 32.82 -5.35 -46.86
C SER A 357 33.79 -6.35 -47.48
#